data_AF-A0A7G2RXG9-F1
#
_entry.id   AF-A0A7G2RXG9-F1
#
_cell.length_a   1.000
_cell.length_b   1.000
_cell.length_c   1.000
_cell.angle_alpha   90.00
_cell.angle_beta   90.00
_cell.angle_gamma   90.00
#
_symmetry.space_group_name_H-M   'P 1'
#
loop_
_entity.id
_entity.type
_entity.pdbx_description
1 polymer ?
#
loop_
_entity_poly.entity_id
_entity_poly.type
_entity_poly.pdbx_seq_one_letter_code
_entity_poly.pdbx_strand_id
1 'polypeptide(L)'
;MKAIGRNLIIKKTKEGTTKTKGGLLLAENQRSDVRYVEANVVSVGTDVAGIKENDTIFYDRHAGHTIEINKNSYSVIKAQDVVVVT
;
A
#
# COMPACT_ATOMS: atom_id res chain seq x y z
N MET A 1 -16.53 -1.19 -4.62
CA MET A 1 -15.70 -0.50 -5.64
C MET A 1 -14.94 -1.55 -6.43
N LYS A 2 -14.60 -1.30 -7.70
CA LYS A 2 -13.96 -2.29 -8.57
C LYS A 2 -12.74 -1.67 -9.25
N ALA A 3 -11.57 -2.29 -9.09
CA ALA A 3 -10.39 -1.93 -9.86
C ALA A 3 -10.51 -2.44 -11.31
N ILE A 4 -9.95 -1.70 -12.27
CA ILE A 4 -10.02 -2.02 -13.71
C ILE A 4 -8.62 -2.20 -14.28
N GLY A 5 -8.44 -3.15 -15.19
CA GLY A 5 -7.17 -3.42 -15.86
C GLY A 5 -6.12 -3.91 -14.87
N ARG A 6 -4.94 -3.29 -14.88
CA ARG A 6 -3.79 -3.65 -14.02
C ARG A 6 -3.74 -2.87 -12.70
N ASN A 7 -4.83 -2.21 -12.32
CA ASN A 7 -4.90 -1.42 -11.10
C ASN A 7 -5.27 -2.29 -9.90
N LEU A 8 -4.82 -1.88 -8.72
CA LEU A 8 -5.23 -2.40 -7.42
C LEU A 8 -5.74 -1.25 -6.57
N ILE A 9 -6.83 -1.47 -5.85
CA ILE A 9 -7.26 -0.56 -4.79
C ILE A 9 -6.79 -1.15 -3.47
N ILE A 10 -6.04 -0.37 -2.71
CA ILE A 10 -5.40 -0.82 -1.48
C ILE A 10 -5.72 0.12 -0.33
N LYS A 11 -5.62 -0.39 0.89
CA LYS A 11 -5.66 0.39 2.12
C LYS A 11 -4.34 0.23 2.85
N LYS A 12 -3.57 1.30 2.96
CA LYS A 12 -2.31 1.33 3.71
C LYS A 12 -2.54 0.82 5.14
N THR A 13 -1.68 -0.08 5.61
CA THR A 13 -1.62 -0.41 7.03
C THR A 13 -1.16 0.84 7.78
N LYS A 14 -1.71 1.11 8.98
CA LYS A 14 -1.39 2.34 9.73
C LYS A 14 0.13 2.43 9.95
N GLU A 15 0.70 3.56 9.56
CA GLU A 15 2.11 3.86 9.81
C GLU A 15 2.35 4.03 11.32
N GLY A 16 3.30 3.25 11.86
CA GLY A 16 3.72 3.33 13.24
C GLY A 16 4.79 4.41 13.46
N THR A 17 5.26 4.51 14.70
CA THR A 17 6.47 5.27 15.04
C THR A 17 7.55 4.31 15.52
N THR A 18 8.79 4.54 15.07
CA THR A 18 9.96 3.79 15.55
C THR A 18 10.90 4.71 16.29
N LYS A 19 11.46 4.23 17.41
CA LYS A 19 12.42 4.97 18.21
C LYS A 19 13.83 4.76 17.67
N THR A 20 14.53 5.86 17.37
CA THR A 20 15.95 5.84 17.01
C THR A 20 16.84 5.54 18.21
N LYS A 21 18.11 5.19 17.96
CA LYS A 21 19.12 5.01 19.02
C LYS A 21 19.28 6.26 19.91
N GLY A 22 19.07 7.45 19.36
CA GLY A 22 19.11 8.73 20.08
C GLY A 22 17.81 9.10 20.81
N GLY A 23 16.80 8.22 20.80
CA GLY A 23 15.55 8.41 21.53
C GLY A 23 14.45 9.18 20.79
N LEU A 24 14.73 9.73 19.60
CA LEU A 24 13.74 10.40 18.76
C LEU A 24 12.77 9.37 18.15
N LEU A 25 11.48 9.70 18.14
CA LEU A 25 10.45 8.94 17.44
C LEU A 25 10.39 9.39 15.97
N LEU A 26 10.54 8.44 15.05
CA LEU A 26 10.39 8.65 13.61
C LEU A 26 9.09 8.01 13.14
N ALA A 27 8.30 8.76 12.38
CA ALA A 27 7.18 8.20 11.63
C ALA A 27 7.69 7.27 10.51
N GLU A 28 6.93 6.23 10.17
CA GLU A 28 7.25 5.30 9.08
C GLU A 28 7.58 6.04 7.77
N ASN A 29 6.84 7.10 7.46
CA ASN A 29 7.09 7.90 6.27
C ASN A 29 8.43 8.68 6.27
N GLN A 30 9.10 8.84 7.41
CA GLN A 30 10.41 9.49 7.50
C GLN A 30 11.58 8.50 7.42
N ARG A 31 11.28 7.19 7.41
CA ARG A 31 12.30 6.15 7.24
C ARG A 31 12.69 6.00 5.77
N SER A 32 13.87 6.52 5.44
CA SER A 32 14.47 6.43 4.10
C SER A 32 15.01 5.03 3.77
N ASP A 33 15.25 4.20 4.79
CA ASP A 33 15.67 2.81 4.67
C ASP A 33 14.52 1.87 4.27
N VAL A 34 13.27 2.31 4.39
CA VAL A 34 12.08 1.51 4.06
C VAL A 34 11.44 2.01 2.77
N ARG A 35 11.72 1.30 1.67
CA ARG A 35 11.16 1.58 0.34
C ARG A 35 9.78 0.93 0.11
N TYR A 36 9.60 -0.30 0.56
CA TYR A 36 8.36 -1.06 0.35
C TYR A 36 7.54 -1.06 1.63
N VAL A 37 6.26 -0.72 1.53
CA VAL A 37 5.34 -0.61 2.66
C VAL A 37 4.17 -1.57 2.51
N GLU A 38 3.58 -1.93 3.64
CA GLU A 38 2.49 -2.90 3.70
C GLU A 38 1.12 -2.24 3.45
N ALA A 39 0.25 -2.94 2.70
CA ALA A 39 -1.15 -2.58 2.55
C ALA A 39 -2.03 -3.81 2.37
N ASN A 40 -3.32 -3.65 2.67
CA ASN A 40 -4.33 -4.65 2.40
C ASN A 40 -5.04 -4.36 1.07
N VAL A 41 -5.20 -5.40 0.24
CA VAL A 41 -5.89 -5.29 -1.05
C VAL A 41 -7.40 -5.23 -0.83
N VAL A 42 -8.03 -4.17 -1.31
CA VAL A 42 -9.49 -3.96 -1.23
C VAL A 42 -10.18 -4.42 -2.52
N SER A 43 -9.54 -4.25 -3.68
CA SER A 43 -10.08 -4.71 -4.95
C SER A 43 -8.97 -4.94 -5.98
N VAL A 44 -9.15 -5.99 -6.78
CA VAL A 44 -8.18 -6.43 -7.80
C VAL A 44 -8.71 -6.17 -9.21
N GLY A 45 -7.86 -5.61 -10.07
CA GLY A 45 -8.17 -5.37 -11.47
C GLY A 45 -8.25 -6.67 -12.29
N THR A 46 -8.99 -6.63 -13.40
CA THR A 46 -9.24 -7.81 -14.25
C THR A 46 -7.99 -8.45 -14.84
N ASP A 47 -6.92 -7.68 -14.99
CA ASP A 47 -5.70 -8.11 -15.69
C ASP A 47 -4.55 -8.38 -14.69
N VAL A 48 -4.88 -8.51 -13.41
CA VAL A 48 -3.91 -8.82 -12.36
C VAL A 48 -3.97 -10.31 -12.04
N ALA A 49 -2.83 -11.00 -12.19
CA ALA A 49 -2.67 -12.39 -11.81
C ALA A 49 -1.85 -12.49 -10.51
N GLY A 50 -2.18 -13.46 -9.65
CA GLY A 50 -1.40 -13.78 -8.45
C GLY A 50 -1.67 -12.92 -7.21
N ILE A 51 -2.66 -12.01 -7.26
CA ILE A 51 -3.10 -11.19 -6.13
C ILE A 51 -4.62 -11.34 -5.99
N LYS A 52 -5.12 -11.47 -4.75
CA LYS A 52 -6.54 -11.60 -4.41
C LYS A 52 -6.99 -10.47 -3.49
N GLU A 53 -8.30 -10.28 -3.41
CA GLU A 53 -8.88 -9.38 -2.41
C GLU A 53 -8.59 -9.90 -1.00
N ASN A 54 -8.28 -8.98 -0.09
CA ASN A 54 -7.84 -9.22 1.28
C ASN A 54 -6.41 -9.77 1.45
N ASP A 55 -5.65 -9.96 0.38
CA ASP A 55 -4.22 -10.24 0.50
C ASP A 55 -3.51 -9.07 1.18
N THR A 56 -2.49 -9.38 1.97
CA THR A 56 -1.52 -8.39 2.45
C THR A 56 -0.37 -8.32 1.45
N ILE A 57 0.00 -7.11 1.05
CA ILE A 57 1.02 -6.90 0.01
C ILE A 57 2.05 -5.86 0.44
N PHE A 58 3.26 -5.99 -0.10
CA PHE A 58 4.30 -4.98 -0.02
C PHE A 58 4.47 -4.32 -1.39
N TYR A 59 4.46 -2.99 -1.41
CA TYR A 59 4.52 -2.21 -2.64
C TYR A 59 5.38 -0.96 -2.48
N ASP A 60 5.85 -0.39 -3.58
CA ASP A 60 6.69 0.82 -3.53
C ASP A 60 5.90 2.00 -2.91
N ARG A 61 6.43 2.58 -1.83
CA ARG A 61 5.78 3.69 -1.10
C ARG A 61 5.50 4.93 -1.95
N HIS A 62 6.22 5.10 -3.05
CA HIS A 62 6.05 6.22 -3.98
C HIS A 62 5.01 5.93 -5.06
N ALA A 63 4.52 4.70 -5.15
CA ALA A 63 3.54 4.31 -6.13
C ALA A 63 2.12 4.74 -5.75
N GLY A 64 1.36 5.05 -6.80
CA GLY A 64 -0.08 5.26 -6.74
C GLY A 64 -0.55 6.63 -6.33
N HIS A 65 -1.87 6.76 -6.31
CA HIS A 65 -2.58 8.00 -5.97
C HIS A 65 -3.70 7.72 -4.97
N THR A 66 -3.91 8.66 -4.04
CA THR A 66 -5.01 8.56 -3.07
C THR A 66 -6.33 8.93 -3.72
N ILE A 67 -7.36 8.14 -3.44
CA ILE A 67 -8.76 8.45 -3.77
C ILE A 67 -9.59 8.45 -2.50
N GLU A 68 -10.60 9.31 -2.45
CA GLU A 68 -11.53 9.37 -1.32
C GLU A 68 -12.94 9.01 -1.77
N ILE A 69 -13.56 8.05 -1.08
CA ILE A 69 -14.91 7.60 -1.33
C ILE A 69 -15.63 7.47 0.01
N ASN A 70 -16.78 8.13 0.17
CA ASN A 70 -17.58 8.06 1.40
C ASN A 70 -16.76 8.36 2.67
N LYS A 71 -15.88 9.37 2.62
CA LYS A 71 -14.94 9.76 3.70
C LYS A 71 -13.89 8.70 4.07
N ASN A 72 -13.71 7.68 3.24
CA ASN A 72 -12.62 6.71 3.37
C ASN A 72 -11.56 6.99 2.31
N SER A 73 -10.29 7.08 2.72
CA SER A 73 -9.16 7.21 1.82
C SER A 73 -8.60 5.83 1.45
N TYR A 74 -8.39 5.63 0.15
CA TYR A 74 -7.75 4.44 -0.43
C TYR A 74 -6.61 4.88 -1.33
N SER A 75 -5.71 3.98 -1.69
CA SER A 75 -4.70 4.25 -2.72
C SER A 75 -4.93 3.32 -3.92
N VAL A 76 -4.72 3.86 -5.12
CA VAL A 76 -4.73 3.09 -6.37
C VAL A 76 -3.30 2.95 -6.85
N ILE A 77 -2.80 1.72 -6.95
CA ILE A 77 -1.45 1.39 -7.46
C ILE A 77 -1.56 0.47 -8.67
N LYS A 78 -0.46 0.26 -9.40
CA LYS A 78 -0.41 -0.75 -10.47
C LYS A 78 0.17 -2.05 -9.93
N ALA A 79 -0.24 -3.18 -10.50
CA ALA A 79 0.28 -4.50 -10.10
C ALA A 79 1.81 -4.63 -10.21
N GLN A 80 2.45 -3.88 -11.11
CA GLN A 80 3.92 -3.87 -11.26
C GLN A 80 4.66 -3.26 -10.05
N ASP A 81 3.97 -2.46 -9.23
CA ASP A 81 4.56 -1.79 -8.07
C ASP A 81 4.54 -2.68 -6.81
N VAL A 82 3.87 -3.84 -6.89
CA VAL A 82 3.80 -4.86 -5.84
C VAL A 82 4.99 -5.81 -5.97
N VAL A 83 5.67 -6.07 -4.85
CA VAL A 83 6.87 -6.93 -4.81
C VAL A 83 6.66 -8.24 -4.05
N VAL A 84 5.74 -8.27 -3.08
CA VAL A 84 5.46 -9.46 -2.24
C VAL A 84 3.97 -9.51 -1.90
N VAL A 85 3.43 -10.73 -1.86
CA VAL A 85 2.08 -11.07 -1.36
C VAL A 85 2.27 -12.03 -0.18
N THR A 86 1.57 -11.80 0.94
CA THR A 86 1.65 -12.59 2.18
C THR A 86 0.27 -13.04 2.67
#